data_AF-A0ABD4ZS19-F1
#
_entry.id   AF-A0ABD4ZS19-F1
#
_cell.length_a   1.000
_cell.length_b   1.000
_cell.length_c   1.000
_cell.angle_alpha   90.00
_cell.angle_beta   90.00
_cell.angle_gamma   90.00
#
_symmetry.space_group_name_H-M   'P 1'
#
loop_
_entity.id
_entity.type
_entity.pdbx_description
1 polymer ?
#
loop_
_entity_poly.entity_id
_entity_poly.type
_entity_poly.pdbx_seq_one_letter_code
_entity_poly.pdbx_strand_id
1 'polypeptide(L)'
;MFKRVHLIVMDSVGIGEAPDAEKFGDVGSDTLGHIAKEAGLTIPHLEQLGLGTIRPLDGVKNVADHDGYATKLEEISVGKDTMTGHWEIMGLNIQKPFRVFPDGFPQELLQQIEEFSGRKIVCNKPYSGTAVIDDYGEHQMKTGDLIVYTSADPVLQIAAHEEIIPLEELYRICQYVRDITK
;
A
#
# COMPACT_ATOMS: atom_id res chain seq x y z
N MET A 1 -3.09 -32.10 -13.92
CA MET A 1 -3.03 -30.63 -14.08
C MET A 1 -4.45 -30.09 -14.09
N PHE A 2 -4.72 -28.92 -13.48
CA PHE A 2 -6.07 -28.39 -13.30
C PHE A 2 -6.57 -27.62 -14.54
N LYS A 3 -7.88 -27.67 -14.82
CA LYS A 3 -8.52 -26.92 -15.92
C LYS A 3 -8.63 -25.42 -15.65
N ARG A 4 -8.78 -25.03 -14.38
CA ARG A 4 -8.87 -23.65 -13.89
C ARG A 4 -8.11 -23.55 -12.58
N VAL A 5 -7.53 -22.39 -12.32
CA VAL A 5 -6.91 -22.03 -11.05
C VAL A 5 -7.57 -20.76 -10.56
N HIS A 6 -7.97 -20.75 -9.29
CA HIS A 6 -8.53 -19.59 -8.61
C HIS A 6 -7.52 -19.15 -7.56
N LEU A 7 -6.80 -18.07 -7.85
CA LEU A 7 -5.87 -17.45 -6.91
C LEU A 7 -6.61 -16.36 -6.14
N ILE A 8 -6.59 -16.45 -4.81
CA ILE A 8 -7.21 -15.47 -3.91
C ILE A 8 -6.09 -14.89 -3.05
N VAL A 9 -5.92 -13.56 -3.10
CA VAL A 9 -4.98 -12.83 -2.25
C VAL A 9 -5.80 -12.17 -1.14
N MET A 10 -5.49 -12.52 0.11
CA MET A 10 -5.99 -11.81 1.28
C MET A 10 -4.99 -10.71 1.61
N ASP A 11 -5.22 -9.51 1.06
CA ASP A 11 -4.24 -8.42 1.13
C ASP A 11 -3.85 -8.09 2.59
N SER A 12 -2.56 -7.89 2.84
CA SER A 12 -1.92 -7.65 4.14
C SER A 12 -1.99 -8.77 5.21
N VAL A 13 -2.59 -9.94 4.93
CA VAL A 13 -2.72 -11.03 5.92
C VAL A 13 -1.41 -11.82 6.11
N GLY A 14 -0.46 -11.23 6.84
CA GLY A 14 0.82 -11.85 7.20
C GLY A 14 0.75 -12.90 8.32
N ILE A 15 1.68 -13.85 8.31
CA ILE A 15 1.77 -14.98 9.28
C ILE A 15 3.08 -14.95 10.10
N GLY A 16 3.51 -13.76 10.49
CA GLY A 16 4.73 -13.49 11.25
C GLY A 16 5.81 -12.77 10.43
N GLU A 17 6.82 -12.27 11.13
CA GLU A 17 7.95 -11.56 10.54
C GLU A 17 8.75 -12.43 9.56
N ALA A 18 9.26 -11.80 8.50
CA ALA A 18 10.20 -12.40 7.57
C ALA A 18 11.63 -12.43 8.14
N PRO A 19 12.53 -13.30 7.63
CA PRO A 19 13.92 -13.37 8.10
C PRO A 19 14.69 -12.05 8.02
N ASP A 20 14.30 -11.13 7.13
CA ASP A 20 14.94 -9.83 6.94
C ASP A 20 14.11 -8.64 7.44
N ALA A 21 13.10 -8.89 8.28
CA ALA A 21 12.22 -7.86 8.86
C ALA A 21 12.99 -6.69 9.53
N GLU A 22 14.19 -6.94 10.06
CA GLU A 22 15.07 -5.89 10.60
C GLU A 22 15.39 -4.80 9.59
N LYS A 23 15.59 -5.14 8.30
CA LYS A 23 15.87 -4.16 7.24
C LYS A 23 14.70 -3.20 7.00
N PHE A 24 13.49 -3.64 7.34
CA PHE A 24 12.26 -2.88 7.17
C PHE A 24 11.79 -2.22 8.48
N GLY A 25 12.50 -2.44 9.59
CA GLY A 25 12.09 -1.97 10.92
C GLY A 25 10.88 -2.71 11.49
N ASP A 26 10.58 -3.92 11.00
CA ASP A 26 9.36 -4.66 11.32
C ASP A 26 9.61 -5.84 12.29
N VAL A 27 10.68 -5.78 13.09
CA VAL A 27 10.99 -6.85 14.06
C VAL A 27 9.84 -6.99 15.06
N GLY A 28 9.36 -8.21 15.24
CA GLY A 28 8.20 -8.57 16.05
C GLY A 28 6.85 -8.40 15.34
N SER A 29 6.82 -8.03 14.06
CA SER A 29 5.57 -7.95 13.31
C SER A 29 4.90 -9.32 13.15
N ASP A 30 3.59 -9.36 13.41
CA ASP A 30 2.81 -10.59 13.30
C ASP A 30 1.31 -10.32 13.14
N THR A 31 0.83 -10.15 11.90
CA THR A 31 -0.56 -9.77 11.64
C THR A 31 -1.57 -10.78 12.20
N LEU A 32 -1.55 -12.04 11.73
CA LEU A 32 -2.49 -13.05 12.21
C LEU A 32 -2.31 -13.36 13.70
N GLY A 33 -1.06 -13.42 14.19
CA GLY A 33 -0.80 -13.72 15.60
C GLY A 33 -1.31 -12.65 16.55
N HIS A 34 -1.08 -11.37 16.22
CA HIS A 34 -1.58 -10.26 17.04
C HIS A 34 -3.10 -10.14 16.98
N ILE A 35 -3.73 -10.33 15.81
CA ILE A 35 -5.21 -10.34 15.72
C ILE A 35 -5.80 -11.47 16.55
N ALA A 36 -5.26 -12.68 16.41
CA ALA A 36 -5.69 -13.86 17.17
C ALA A 36 -5.64 -13.64 18.69
N LYS A 37 -4.58 -12.98 19.17
CA LYS A 37 -4.39 -12.67 20.58
C LYS A 37 -5.30 -11.55 21.10
N GLU A 38 -5.41 -10.44 20.36
CA GLU A 38 -6.07 -9.22 20.85
C GLU A 38 -7.59 -9.21 20.59
N ALA A 39 -8.03 -9.69 19.42
CA ALA A 39 -9.43 -9.66 19.01
C ALA A 39 -10.10 -11.04 19.01
N GLY A 40 -9.30 -12.12 19.07
CA GLY A 40 -9.77 -13.48 18.81
C GLY A 40 -10.01 -13.73 17.33
N LEU A 41 -9.92 -14.99 16.91
CA LEU A 41 -10.06 -15.38 15.51
C LEU A 41 -10.94 -16.63 15.40
N THR A 42 -12.04 -16.54 14.64
CA THR A 42 -12.95 -17.68 14.36
C THR A 42 -13.04 -17.88 12.86
N ILE A 43 -12.22 -18.79 12.33
CA ILE A 43 -12.05 -19.02 10.89
C ILE A 43 -12.08 -20.52 10.52
N PRO A 44 -13.16 -21.25 10.86
CA PRO A 44 -13.21 -22.71 10.78
C PRO A 44 -12.95 -23.27 9.37
N HIS A 45 -13.28 -22.51 8.33
CA HIS A 45 -13.00 -22.91 6.95
C HIS A 45 -11.50 -22.81 6.60
N LEU A 46 -10.78 -21.81 7.12
CA LEU A 46 -9.33 -21.71 6.92
C LEU A 46 -8.57 -22.73 7.78
N GLU A 47 -9.09 -23.06 8.97
CA GLU A 47 -8.60 -24.20 9.76
C GLU A 47 -8.68 -25.49 8.95
N GLN A 48 -9.85 -25.76 8.34
CA GLN A 48 -10.08 -26.94 7.52
C GLN A 48 -9.25 -26.93 6.23
N LEU A 49 -8.82 -25.77 5.72
CA LEU A 49 -7.86 -25.68 4.61
C LEU A 49 -6.39 -25.84 5.06
N GLY A 50 -6.12 -25.92 6.36
CA GLY A 50 -4.79 -26.20 6.92
C GLY A 50 -4.04 -24.99 7.47
N LEU A 51 -4.67 -23.83 7.69
CA LEU A 51 -3.97 -22.64 8.21
C LEU A 51 -3.22 -22.92 9.52
N GLY A 52 -3.84 -23.64 10.46
CA GLY A 52 -3.25 -23.99 11.75
C GLY A 52 -2.09 -24.99 11.69
N THR A 53 -1.80 -25.58 10.52
CA THR A 53 -0.63 -26.45 10.33
C THR A 53 0.62 -25.68 9.94
N ILE A 54 0.49 -24.45 9.42
CA ILE A 54 1.62 -23.60 9.04
C ILE A 54 2.41 -23.16 10.27
N ARG A 55 1.71 -22.72 11.32
CA ARG A 55 2.24 -22.49 12.67
C ARG A 55 1.09 -22.40 13.69
N PRO A 56 1.35 -22.56 15.00
CA PRO A 56 0.36 -22.31 16.04
C PRO A 56 -0.12 -20.85 16.06
N LEU A 57 -1.44 -20.64 16.18
CA LEU A 57 -2.10 -19.34 16.29
C LEU A 57 -3.21 -19.46 17.36
N ASP A 58 -3.36 -18.45 18.20
CA ASP A 58 -4.37 -18.46 19.27
C ASP A 58 -5.79 -18.58 18.69
N GLY A 59 -6.57 -19.52 19.21
CA GLY A 59 -7.95 -19.74 18.72
C GLY A 59 -8.08 -20.42 17.36
N VAL A 60 -6.97 -20.72 16.65
CA VAL A 60 -6.97 -21.44 15.37
C VAL A 60 -6.52 -22.89 15.58
N LYS A 61 -7.38 -23.84 15.22
CA LYS A 61 -7.09 -25.27 15.39
C LYS A 61 -6.10 -25.77 14.34
N ASN A 62 -5.16 -26.60 14.79
CA ASN A 62 -4.40 -27.48 13.93
C ASN A 62 -5.25 -28.72 13.61
N VAL A 63 -5.79 -28.78 12.39
CA VAL A 63 -6.61 -29.89 11.91
C VAL A 63 -5.70 -30.89 11.19
N ALA A 64 -5.56 -32.10 11.72
CA ALA A 64 -4.66 -33.12 11.15
C ALA A 64 -5.13 -33.67 9.78
N ASP A 65 -6.44 -33.73 9.56
CA ASP A 65 -7.07 -34.21 8.32
C ASP A 65 -7.71 -33.02 7.57
N HIS A 66 -6.86 -32.06 7.17
CA HIS A 66 -7.28 -30.83 6.50
C HIS A 66 -7.37 -31.02 4.97
N ASP A 67 -8.26 -30.24 4.34
CA ASP A 67 -8.56 -30.28 2.91
C ASP A 67 -7.55 -29.43 2.12
N GLY A 68 -6.32 -29.92 1.96
CA GLY A 68 -5.38 -29.32 1.01
C GLY A 68 -3.91 -29.38 1.41
N TYR A 69 -3.14 -28.46 0.84
CA TYR A 69 -1.72 -28.27 1.16
C TYR A 69 -1.53 -26.86 1.68
N ALA A 70 -0.78 -26.74 2.78
CA ALA A 70 -0.52 -25.47 3.44
C ALA A 70 0.99 -25.29 3.67
N THR A 71 1.46 -24.08 3.41
CA THR A 71 2.82 -23.62 3.72
C THR A 71 2.78 -22.09 3.84
N LYS A 72 3.88 -21.50 4.30
CA LYS A 72 4.15 -20.07 4.12
C LYS A 72 5.12 -19.84 2.97
N LEU A 73 5.13 -18.62 2.46
CA LEU A 73 6.07 -18.14 1.44
C LEU A 73 6.90 -17.01 2.04
N GLU A 74 8.11 -16.83 1.52
CA GLU A 74 9.02 -15.74 1.86
C GLU A 74 9.15 -14.85 0.62
N GLU A 75 8.99 -13.54 0.78
CA GLU A 75 9.15 -12.56 -0.29
C GLU A 75 10.64 -12.37 -0.59
N ILE A 76 11.01 -12.38 -1.88
CA ILE A 76 12.40 -12.30 -2.36
C ILE A 76 12.73 -10.89 -2.86
N SER A 77 11.73 -10.17 -3.35
CA SER A 77 11.86 -8.79 -3.79
C SER A 77 12.26 -7.86 -2.66
N VAL A 78 12.86 -6.73 -3.00
CA VAL A 78 13.43 -5.78 -2.01
C VAL A 78 12.41 -4.78 -1.45
N GLY A 79 11.13 -4.93 -1.78
CA GLY A 79 10.03 -4.07 -1.33
C GLY A 79 8.95 -4.88 -0.63
N LYS A 80 8.13 -4.21 0.18
CA LYS A 80 6.98 -4.78 0.92
C LYS A 80 5.64 -4.12 0.56
N ASP A 81 5.59 -3.41 -0.56
CA ASP A 81 4.38 -2.74 -1.04
C ASP A 81 3.50 -3.68 -1.88
N THR A 82 2.22 -3.35 -2.01
CA THR A 82 1.23 -4.19 -2.70
C THR A 82 1.63 -4.53 -4.14
N MET A 83 2.27 -3.61 -4.89
CA MET A 83 2.67 -3.90 -6.27
C MET A 83 3.80 -4.91 -6.32
N THR A 84 4.81 -4.73 -5.47
CA THR A 84 5.96 -5.65 -5.37
C THR A 84 5.50 -7.09 -5.10
N GLY A 85 4.67 -7.29 -4.07
CA GLY A 85 4.17 -8.63 -3.74
C GLY A 85 3.31 -9.26 -4.83
N HIS A 86 2.40 -8.49 -5.46
CA HIS A 86 1.57 -9.02 -6.55
C HIS A 86 2.38 -9.35 -7.81
N TRP A 87 3.41 -8.56 -8.11
CA TRP A 87 4.32 -8.83 -9.23
C TRP A 87 5.16 -10.08 -8.98
N GLU A 88 5.61 -10.30 -7.75
CA GLU A 88 6.35 -11.50 -7.36
C GLU A 88 5.49 -12.76 -7.40
N ILE A 89 4.25 -12.70 -6.91
CA ILE A 89 3.28 -13.81 -7.04
C ILE A 89 3.09 -14.21 -8.51
N MET A 90 3.19 -13.26 -9.44
CA MET A 90 3.11 -13.48 -10.89
C MET A 90 4.46 -13.77 -11.57
N GLY A 91 5.55 -13.91 -10.81
CA GLY A 91 6.84 -14.41 -11.27
C GLY A 91 7.90 -13.36 -11.58
N LEU A 92 7.71 -12.10 -11.19
CA LEU A 92 8.75 -11.07 -11.28
C LEU A 92 9.63 -11.05 -10.02
N ASN A 93 10.86 -10.54 -10.15
CA ASN A 93 11.73 -10.29 -9.00
C ASN A 93 12.10 -8.80 -8.99
N ILE A 94 11.56 -8.06 -8.03
CA ILE A 94 11.67 -6.61 -7.97
C ILE A 94 12.87 -6.23 -7.11
N GLN A 95 13.89 -5.68 -7.75
CA GLN A 95 15.17 -5.31 -7.12
C GLN A 95 15.30 -3.80 -6.86
N LYS A 96 14.29 -3.01 -7.26
CA LYS A 96 14.21 -1.58 -7.00
C LYS A 96 12.89 -1.33 -6.27
N PRO A 97 12.90 -0.95 -4.98
CA PRO A 97 11.67 -0.77 -4.23
C PRO A 97 10.95 0.49 -4.72
N PHE A 98 9.62 0.48 -4.61
CA PHE A 98 8.85 1.69 -4.74
C PHE A 98 9.12 2.60 -3.53
N ARG A 99 9.17 3.91 -3.77
CA ARG A 99 9.44 4.90 -2.71
C ARG A 99 8.13 5.28 -2.04
N VAL A 100 8.11 5.22 -0.71
CA VAL A 100 7.09 5.85 0.13
C VAL A 100 7.63 7.19 0.66
N PHE A 101 6.73 8.09 1.03
CA PHE A 101 7.06 9.48 1.39
C PHE A 101 6.42 9.88 2.73
N PRO A 102 6.83 9.26 3.87
CA PRO A 102 6.22 9.52 5.17
C PRO A 102 6.37 10.98 5.64
N ASP A 103 7.43 11.65 5.20
CA ASP A 103 7.70 13.07 5.48
C ASP A 103 7.33 13.99 4.31
N GLY A 104 6.57 13.48 3.34
CA GLY A 104 6.23 14.17 2.10
C GLY A 104 7.28 14.04 1.00
N PHE A 105 6.99 14.66 -0.14
CA PHE A 105 7.84 14.64 -1.32
C PHE A 105 9.05 15.59 -1.18
N PRO A 106 10.19 15.27 -1.81
CA PRO A 106 11.35 16.15 -1.85
C PRO A 106 11.02 17.50 -2.48
N GLN A 107 11.62 18.57 -1.95
CA GLN A 107 11.40 19.94 -2.43
C GLN A 107 11.70 20.11 -3.93
N GLU A 108 12.69 19.39 -4.45
CA GLU A 108 13.04 19.41 -5.88
C GLU A 108 11.88 18.91 -6.75
N LEU A 109 11.20 17.84 -6.34
CA LEU A 109 10.03 17.31 -7.05
C LEU A 109 8.87 18.32 -7.01
N LEU A 110 8.61 18.91 -5.85
CA LEU A 110 7.57 19.92 -5.71
C LEU A 110 7.83 21.13 -6.60
N GLN A 111 9.08 21.62 -6.64
CA GLN A 111 9.46 22.75 -7.46
C GLN A 111 9.23 22.49 -8.96
N GLN A 112 9.57 21.29 -9.46
CA GLN A 112 9.29 20.89 -10.85
C GLN A 112 7.79 20.92 -11.16
N ILE A 113 6.95 20.46 -10.23
CA ILE A 113 5.49 20.50 -10.36
C ILE A 113 4.98 21.95 -10.37
N GLU A 114 5.48 22.80 -9.47
CA GLU A 114 5.12 24.23 -9.43
C GLU A 114 5.52 24.96 -10.72
N GLU A 115 6.72 24.70 -11.24
CA GLU A 115 7.23 25.31 -12.46
C GLU A 115 6.43 24.90 -13.70
N PHE A 116 6.03 23.62 -13.80
CA PHE A 116 5.22 23.13 -14.91
C PHE A 116 3.75 23.59 -14.85
N SER A 117 3.16 23.55 -13.65
CA SER A 117 1.75 23.90 -13.45
C SER A 117 1.51 25.40 -13.38
N GLY A 118 2.53 26.18 -13.01
CA GLY A 118 2.37 27.60 -12.69
C GLY A 118 1.62 27.86 -11.38
N ARG A 119 1.44 26.84 -10.53
CA ARG A 119 0.64 26.89 -9.29
C ARG A 119 1.52 26.54 -8.10
N LYS A 120 1.24 27.11 -6.92
CA LYS A 120 1.94 26.71 -5.70
C LYS A 120 1.37 25.41 -5.14
N ILE A 121 2.12 24.76 -4.26
CA ILE A 121 1.70 23.51 -3.62
C ILE A 121 1.45 23.72 -2.12
N VAL A 122 0.38 23.10 -1.61
CA VAL A 122 0.07 23.00 -0.18
C VAL A 122 -0.04 21.53 0.28
N CYS A 123 -0.05 21.32 1.61
CA CYS A 123 -0.01 20.02 2.31
C CYS A 123 1.37 19.33 2.31
N ASN A 124 1.71 18.57 1.26
CA ASN A 124 2.92 17.73 1.13
C ASN A 124 3.15 16.75 2.31
N LYS A 125 2.13 15.97 2.70
CA LYS A 125 2.25 14.96 3.77
C LYS A 125 1.37 13.73 3.49
N PRO A 126 1.59 12.60 4.17
CA PRO A 126 0.60 11.54 4.23
C PRO A 126 -0.71 12.07 4.82
N TYR A 127 -1.82 11.88 4.12
CA TYR A 127 -3.11 12.45 4.52
C TYR A 127 -4.29 11.60 4.04
N SER A 128 -5.37 11.59 4.82
CA SER A 128 -6.66 11.09 4.33
C SER A 128 -7.19 12.01 3.23
N GLY A 129 -7.68 11.44 2.13
CA GLY A 129 -8.26 12.21 1.02
C GLY A 129 -9.46 13.07 1.42
N THR A 130 -10.26 12.64 2.40
CA THR A 130 -11.36 13.46 2.92
C THR A 130 -10.85 14.61 3.78
N ALA A 131 -9.99 14.29 4.75
CA ALA A 131 -9.48 15.29 5.69
C ALA A 131 -8.62 16.36 5.00
N VAL A 132 -7.82 16.00 3.98
CA VAL A 132 -6.99 16.98 3.27
C VAL A 132 -7.85 17.97 2.48
N ILE A 133 -8.99 17.52 1.96
CA ILE A 133 -9.96 18.41 1.29
C ILE A 133 -10.65 19.30 2.32
N ASP A 134 -11.01 18.78 3.49
CA ASP A 134 -11.61 19.59 4.56
C ASP A 134 -10.64 20.68 5.05
N ASP A 135 -9.36 20.33 5.24
CA ASP A 135 -8.36 21.24 5.81
C ASP A 135 -7.78 22.24 4.80
N TYR A 136 -7.62 21.85 3.53
CA TYR A 136 -6.96 22.66 2.49
C TYR A 136 -7.88 23.10 1.33
N GLY A 137 -9.09 22.55 1.24
CA GLY A 137 -10.01 22.83 0.13
C GLY A 137 -10.38 24.31 0.02
N GLU A 138 -10.69 24.97 1.13
CA GLU A 138 -11.02 26.40 1.12
C GLU A 138 -9.83 27.27 0.68
N HIS A 139 -8.60 26.91 1.10
CA HIS A 139 -7.38 27.57 0.62
C HIS A 139 -7.23 27.37 -0.88
N GLN A 140 -7.33 26.11 -1.35
CA GLN A 140 -7.18 25.75 -2.75
C GLN A 140 -8.18 26.48 -3.64
N MET A 141 -9.43 26.60 -3.19
CA MET A 141 -10.46 27.32 -3.95
C MET A 141 -10.16 28.82 -4.08
N LYS A 142 -9.53 29.42 -3.06
CA LYS A 142 -9.19 30.85 -3.04
C LYS A 142 -7.94 31.18 -3.85
N THR A 143 -6.92 30.32 -3.81
CA THR A 143 -5.60 30.61 -4.40
C THR A 143 -5.37 29.93 -5.74
N GLY A 144 -6.04 28.80 -5.99
CA GLY A 144 -5.76 27.94 -7.14
C GLY A 144 -4.47 27.13 -6.99
N ASP A 145 -3.94 26.99 -5.77
CA ASP A 145 -2.79 26.12 -5.48
C ASP A 145 -3.16 24.63 -5.66
N LEU A 146 -2.17 23.76 -5.82
CA LEU A 146 -2.39 22.31 -5.84
C LEU A 146 -2.30 21.75 -4.43
N ILE A 147 -3.26 20.91 -4.04
CA ILE A 147 -3.14 20.10 -2.83
C ILE A 147 -2.40 18.82 -3.21
N VAL A 148 -1.13 18.71 -2.85
CA VAL A 148 -0.32 17.51 -3.10
C VAL A 148 -0.15 16.73 -1.81
N TYR A 149 -0.53 15.45 -1.82
CA TYR A 149 -0.47 14.59 -0.65
C TYR A 149 -0.17 13.13 -1.05
N THR A 150 0.07 12.28 -0.06
CA THR A 150 0.36 10.85 -0.25
C THR A 150 -0.38 10.00 0.77
N SER A 151 -0.17 8.69 0.73
CA SER A 151 -0.67 7.73 1.72
C SER A 151 0.50 6.90 2.28
N ALA A 152 0.21 5.76 2.90
CA ALA A 152 1.24 4.79 3.27
C ALA A 152 1.80 4.05 2.03
N ASP A 153 1.03 4.00 0.94
CA ASP A 153 1.41 3.37 -0.32
C ASP A 153 2.24 4.32 -1.21
N PRO A 154 2.99 3.81 -2.19
CA PRO A 154 3.82 4.60 -3.09
C PRO A 154 2.99 5.37 -4.14
N VAL A 155 2.20 6.33 -3.67
CA VAL A 155 1.29 7.14 -4.49
C VAL A 155 1.56 8.63 -4.31
N LEU A 156 1.35 9.41 -5.37
CA LEU A 156 1.29 10.87 -5.33
C LEU A 156 -0.09 11.29 -5.78
N GLN A 157 -0.81 12.00 -4.91
CA GLN A 157 -2.18 12.42 -5.13
C GLN A 157 -2.23 13.94 -5.26
N ILE A 158 -3.00 14.40 -6.24
CA ILE A 158 -3.21 15.83 -6.50
C ILE A 158 -4.72 16.09 -6.42
N ALA A 159 -5.15 16.91 -5.45
CA ALA A 159 -6.53 17.35 -5.34
C ALA A 159 -6.67 18.81 -5.79
N ALA A 160 -7.76 19.08 -6.51
CA ALA A 160 -8.12 20.40 -6.99
C ALA A 160 -9.63 20.48 -7.24
N HIS A 161 -10.25 21.61 -6.86
CA HIS A 161 -11.66 21.88 -7.18
C HIS A 161 -11.84 22.15 -8.67
N GLU A 162 -12.75 21.42 -9.33
CA GLU A 162 -12.90 21.43 -10.79
C GLU A 162 -13.29 22.80 -11.38
N GLU A 163 -14.03 23.63 -10.62
CA GLU A 163 -14.38 24.99 -11.04
C GLU A 163 -13.19 25.97 -11.02
N ILE A 164 -12.09 25.61 -10.34
CA ILE A 164 -10.89 26.44 -10.19
C ILE A 164 -9.74 25.93 -11.07
N ILE A 165 -9.60 24.61 -11.16
CA ILE A 165 -8.64 23.93 -12.02
C ILE A 165 -9.44 22.93 -12.87
N PRO A 166 -9.68 23.22 -14.16
CA PRO A 166 -10.42 22.33 -15.05
C PRO A 166 -9.78 20.94 -15.12
N LEU A 167 -10.61 19.92 -15.29
CA LEU A 167 -10.19 18.52 -15.29
C LEU A 167 -9.08 18.22 -16.31
N GLU A 168 -9.15 18.82 -17.51
CA GLU A 168 -8.11 18.66 -18.53
C GLU A 168 -6.75 19.22 -18.08
N GLU A 169 -6.76 20.34 -17.36
CA GLU A 169 -5.54 20.92 -16.79
C GLU A 169 -4.99 20.01 -15.68
N LEU A 170 -5.84 19.53 -14.77
CA LEU A 170 -5.45 18.61 -13.71
C LEU A 170 -4.84 17.33 -14.28
N TYR A 171 -5.43 16.75 -15.33
CA TYR A 171 -4.87 15.58 -16.00
C TYR A 171 -3.54 15.85 -16.67
N ARG A 172 -3.36 17.02 -17.31
CA ARG A 172 -2.07 17.43 -17.88
C ARG A 172 -0.98 17.53 -16.80
N ILE A 173 -1.33 18.07 -15.62
CA ILE A 173 -0.44 18.13 -14.46
C ILE A 173 -0.09 16.73 -13.98
N CYS A 174 -1.07 15.86 -13.74
CA CYS A 174 -0.85 14.48 -13.31
C CYS A 174 0.01 13.68 -14.30
N GLN A 175 -0.20 13.87 -15.61
CA GLN A 175 0.60 13.22 -16.64
C GLN A 175 2.06 13.66 -16.60
N TYR A 176 2.32 14.96 -16.46
CA TYR A 176 3.68 15.47 -16.27
C TYR A 176 4.34 14.89 -15.01
N VAL A 177 3.63 14.88 -13.87
CA VAL A 177 4.12 14.30 -12.62
C VAL A 177 4.50 12.83 -12.83
N ARG A 178 3.64 12.06 -13.49
CA ARG A 178 3.90 10.64 -13.81
C ARG A 178 5.15 10.46 -14.68
N ASP A 179 5.46 11.39 -15.56
CA ASP A 179 6.63 11.33 -16.44
C ASP A 179 7.95 11.60 -15.70
N ILE A 180 7.93 12.45 -14.67
CA ILE A 180 9.13 12.77 -13.86
C ILE A 180 9.32 11.83 -12.66
N THR A 181 8.32 11.01 -12.30
CA THR A 181 8.38 10.02 -11.20
C THR A 181 8.44 8.57 -11.70
N LYS A 182 9.05 8.30 -12.86
CA LYS A 182 9.23 6.93 -13.40
C LYS A 182 10.34 6.13 -12.71
#